data_AF-A0A350UUM4-F1
#
_entry.id   AF-A0A350UUM4-F1
#
_cell.length_a   1.000
_cell.length_b   1.000
_cell.length_c   1.000
_cell.angle_alpha   90.00
_cell.angle_beta   90.00
_cell.angle_gamma   90.00
#
_symmetry.space_group_name_H-M   'P 1'
#
loop_
_entity.id
_entity.type
_entity.pdbx_description
1 polymer ?
#
loop_
_entity_poly.entity_id
_entity_poly.type
_entity_poly.pdbx_seq_one_letter_code
_entity_poly.pdbx_strand_id
1 'polypeptide(L)'
;MKELLAKPGFLAAHGTFGADLSYLLAVVFTVMFLYAWRLAKKAHGTQHHKLIFASMISMLVYFIGYYYARQLGVLALEGIEGFGGPQETYDNVFIPILTTHLILVCLGLILAVYMIFQGFRACDKVDGEYRLQSRELKINPKSFKSVMMTLAGLWAVNQLILTFVRHKSFAAGLAWALIFGVIALVIYLERIIEKALPDGARRHRLLGRTTMVIFAMILATSTLTYLMLYVIYPKA
;
A
#
# COMPACT_ATOMS: atom_id res chain seq x y z
N MET A 1 -17.53 11.47 -10.43
CA MET A 1 -16.10 11.22 -10.08
C MET A 1 -15.31 10.64 -11.25
N LYS A 2 -15.75 9.53 -11.88
CA LYS A 2 -15.10 8.98 -13.08
C LYS A 2 -14.90 10.01 -14.19
N GLU A 3 -15.93 10.79 -14.52
CA GLU A 3 -15.86 11.85 -15.53
C GLU A 3 -14.80 12.92 -15.20
N LEU A 4 -14.67 13.31 -13.93
CA LEU A 4 -13.66 14.28 -13.49
C LEU A 4 -12.25 13.71 -13.68
N LEU A 5 -12.04 12.44 -13.30
CA LEU A 5 -10.73 11.79 -13.40
C LEU A 5 -10.29 11.57 -14.85
N ALA A 6 -11.24 11.51 -15.80
CA ALA A 6 -10.98 11.34 -17.22
C ALA A 6 -10.76 12.66 -17.98
N LYS A 7 -11.02 13.82 -17.36
CA LYS A 7 -10.73 15.13 -17.98
C LYS A 7 -9.25 15.28 -18.30
N PRO A 8 -8.87 16.17 -19.23
CA PRO A 8 -7.47 16.50 -19.49
C PRO A 8 -6.72 16.84 -18.21
N GLY A 9 -5.47 16.36 -18.14
CA GLY A 9 -4.55 16.59 -17.05
C GLY A 9 -4.04 18.03 -16.96
N PHE A 10 -3.14 18.26 -16.01
CA PHE A 10 -2.49 19.53 -15.74
C PHE A 10 -0.95 19.44 -15.73
N LEU A 11 -0.37 18.25 -15.87
CA LEU A 11 1.08 18.01 -15.90
C LEU A 11 1.55 17.63 -17.30
N ALA A 12 0.95 16.62 -17.92
CA ALA A 12 1.31 16.15 -19.25
C ALA A 12 0.18 16.40 -20.26
N ALA A 13 0.53 16.75 -21.50
CA ALA A 13 -0.42 17.09 -22.55
C ALA A 13 -1.43 15.96 -22.85
N HIS A 14 -0.99 14.70 -22.73
CA HIS A 14 -1.83 13.51 -22.92
C HIS A 14 -2.27 12.86 -21.60
N GLY A 15 -1.94 13.48 -20.47
CA GLY A 15 -2.34 13.03 -19.15
C GLY A 15 -3.84 13.23 -18.90
N THR A 16 -4.39 12.45 -17.98
CA THR A 16 -5.73 12.70 -17.43
C THR A 16 -5.61 13.31 -16.04
N PHE A 17 -6.59 14.10 -15.62
CA PHE A 17 -6.64 14.70 -14.29
C PHE A 17 -6.41 13.65 -13.19
N GLY A 18 -7.01 12.47 -13.34
CA GLY A 18 -6.82 11.38 -12.38
C GLY A 18 -5.44 10.74 -12.41
N ALA A 19 -4.75 10.70 -13.56
CA ALA A 19 -3.37 10.22 -13.63
C ALA A 19 -2.41 11.22 -12.98
N ASP A 20 -2.56 12.50 -13.31
CA ASP A 20 -1.71 13.59 -12.83
C ASP A 20 -1.85 13.81 -11.33
N LEU A 21 -3.09 13.79 -10.83
CA LEU A 21 -3.37 13.85 -9.39
C LEU A 21 -2.75 12.65 -8.66
N SER A 22 -2.84 11.45 -9.25
CA SER A 22 -2.26 10.24 -8.65
C SER A 22 -0.74 10.31 -8.57
N TYR A 23 -0.11 10.73 -9.67
CA TYR A 23 1.33 10.91 -9.71
C TYR A 23 1.80 11.98 -8.72
N LEU A 24 1.14 13.14 -8.70
CA LEU A 24 1.46 14.22 -7.76
C LEU A 24 1.33 13.77 -6.31
N LEU A 25 0.27 13.02 -5.97
CA LEU A 25 0.09 12.48 -4.63
C LEU A 25 1.16 11.45 -4.28
N ALA A 26 1.58 10.59 -5.22
CA ALA A 26 2.69 9.67 -5.02
C ALA A 26 3.99 10.42 -4.68
N VAL A 27 4.28 11.53 -5.38
CA VAL A 27 5.42 12.41 -5.08
C VAL A 27 5.27 13.00 -3.68
N VAL A 28 4.12 13.61 -3.36
CA VAL A 28 3.86 14.26 -2.06
C VAL A 28 4.01 13.26 -0.91
N PHE A 29 3.37 12.10 -0.98
CA PHE A 29 3.47 11.08 0.07
C PHE A 29 4.90 10.58 0.23
N THR A 30 5.61 10.34 -0.87
CA THR A 30 7.02 9.89 -0.80
C THR A 30 7.89 10.95 -0.14
N VAL A 31 7.72 12.24 -0.47
CA VAL A 31 8.45 13.34 0.19
C VAL A 31 8.13 13.39 1.68
N MET A 32 6.86 13.27 2.07
CA MET A 32 6.48 13.21 3.48
C MET A 32 7.12 12.03 4.20
N PHE A 33 7.16 10.85 3.58
CA PHE A 33 7.81 9.66 4.14
C PHE A 33 9.32 9.83 4.27
N LEU A 34 9.99 10.40 3.27
CA LEU A 34 11.43 10.70 3.33
C LEU A 34 11.75 11.71 4.42
N TYR A 35 10.91 12.73 4.57
CA TYR A 35 11.05 13.71 5.65
C TYR A 35 10.81 13.08 7.03
N ALA A 36 9.78 12.25 7.18
CA ALA A 36 9.53 11.46 8.39
C ALA A 36 10.72 10.54 8.70
N TRP A 37 11.34 9.92 7.70
CA TRP A 37 12.54 9.11 7.88
C TRP A 37 13.73 9.95 8.36
N ARG A 38 13.90 11.17 7.85
CA ARG A 38 14.91 12.12 8.35
C ARG A 38 14.67 12.45 9.83
N LEU A 39 13.43 12.68 10.24
CA LEU A 39 13.07 12.91 11.65
C LEU A 39 13.43 11.70 12.53
N ALA A 40 13.17 10.48 12.05
CA ALA A 40 13.56 9.25 12.76
C ALA A 40 15.08 9.14 12.93
N LYS A 41 15.87 9.46 11.90
CA LYS A 41 17.34 9.46 11.98
C LYS A 41 17.88 10.49 12.98
N LYS A 42 17.17 11.61 13.15
CA LYS A 42 17.49 12.67 14.13
C LYS A 42 16.92 12.41 15.53
N ALA A 43 16.35 11.22 15.77
CA ALA A 43 15.70 10.85 17.03
C ALA A 43 14.50 11.74 17.44
N HIS A 44 13.87 12.45 16.49
CA HIS A 44 12.62 13.20 16.74
C HIS A 44 11.40 12.27 16.67
N GLY A 45 11.32 11.32 17.61
CA GLY A 45 10.35 10.22 17.62
C GLY A 45 8.89 10.67 17.54
N THR A 46 8.50 11.68 18.32
CA THR A 46 7.13 12.22 18.33
C THR A 46 6.72 12.83 16.99
N GLN A 47 7.59 13.65 16.38
CA GLN A 47 7.30 14.29 15.10
C GLN A 47 7.27 13.25 13.97
N HIS A 48 8.22 12.31 13.99
CA HIS A 48 8.21 11.16 13.09
C HIS A 48 6.88 10.40 13.19
N HIS A 49 6.47 10.04 14.41
CA HIS A 49 5.27 9.24 14.65
C HIS A 49 4.00 9.94 14.17
N LYS A 50 3.83 11.24 14.47
CA LYS A 50 2.68 12.02 14.02
C LYS A 50 2.64 12.15 12.49
N LEU A 51 3.78 12.52 11.88
CA LEU A 51 3.85 12.73 10.44
C LEU A 51 3.65 11.42 9.68
N ILE A 52 4.33 10.34 10.08
CA ILE A 52 4.23 9.05 9.38
C ILE A 52 2.80 8.50 9.49
N PHE A 53 2.17 8.62 10.66
CA PHE A 53 0.79 8.19 10.86
C PHE A 53 -0.18 8.98 9.97
N ALA A 54 -0.11 10.32 10.00
CA ALA A 54 -0.95 11.16 9.15
C ALA A 54 -0.74 10.85 7.66
N SER A 55 0.50 10.75 7.22
CA SER A 55 0.86 10.46 5.82
C SER A 55 0.33 9.09 5.38
N MET A 56 0.48 8.06 6.20
CA MET A 56 0.03 6.70 5.85
C MET A 56 -1.50 6.59 5.85
N ILE A 57 -2.20 7.23 6.79
CA ILE A 57 -3.67 7.26 6.79
C ILE A 57 -4.19 8.02 5.57
N SER A 58 -3.64 9.19 5.26
CA SER A 58 -4.01 9.95 4.06
C SER A 58 -3.76 9.16 2.77
N MET A 59 -2.61 8.46 2.69
CA MET A 59 -2.30 7.57 1.58
C MET A 59 -3.34 6.45 1.46
N LEU A 60 -3.67 5.74 2.54
CA LEU A 60 -4.66 4.66 2.51
C LEU A 60 -6.06 5.16 2.10
N VAL A 61 -6.51 6.30 2.63
CA VAL A 61 -7.78 6.92 2.24
C VAL A 61 -7.78 7.26 0.75
N TYR A 62 -6.68 7.84 0.26
CA TYR A 62 -6.51 8.12 -1.16
C TYR A 62 -6.58 6.83 -2.00
N PHE A 63 -5.80 5.80 -1.66
CA PHE A 63 -5.81 4.53 -2.41
C PHE A 63 -7.20 3.91 -2.45
N ILE A 64 -7.92 3.86 -1.32
CA ILE A 64 -9.29 3.32 -1.27
C ILE A 64 -10.22 4.14 -2.17
N GLY A 65 -10.21 5.47 -2.04
CA GLY A 65 -11.07 6.36 -2.83
C GLY A 65 -10.74 6.29 -4.32
N TYR A 66 -9.46 6.29 -4.67
CA TYR A 66 -8.98 6.24 -6.05
C TYR A 66 -9.32 4.90 -6.71
N TYR A 67 -9.06 3.78 -6.06
CA TYR A 67 -9.41 2.46 -6.60
C TYR A 67 -10.93 2.26 -6.73
N TYR A 68 -11.70 2.76 -5.77
CA TYR A 68 -13.16 2.76 -5.85
C TYR A 68 -13.66 3.56 -7.06
N ALA A 69 -13.07 4.75 -7.29
CA ALA A 69 -13.47 5.63 -8.38
C ALA A 69 -13.07 5.11 -9.76
N ARG A 70 -11.85 4.58 -9.89
CA ARG A 70 -11.19 4.32 -11.18
C ARG A 70 -11.29 2.85 -11.61
N GLN A 71 -11.75 1.93 -10.75
CA GLN A 71 -11.89 0.48 -11.02
C GLN A 71 -10.63 -0.16 -11.63
N LEU A 72 -9.44 0.39 -11.32
CA LEU A 72 -8.18 0.09 -11.99
C LEU A 72 -7.73 -1.37 -11.89
N GLY A 73 -8.17 -2.09 -10.87
CA GLY A 73 -7.89 -3.53 -10.75
C GLY A 73 -8.44 -4.36 -11.91
N VAL A 74 -9.46 -3.87 -12.62
CA VAL A 74 -10.03 -4.52 -13.82
C VAL A 74 -9.31 -4.05 -15.09
N LEU A 75 -9.00 -2.75 -15.18
CA LEU A 75 -8.34 -2.16 -16.36
C LEU A 75 -6.90 -2.65 -16.56
N ALA A 76 -6.16 -2.93 -15.48
CA ALA A 76 -4.81 -3.51 -15.56
C ALA A 76 -4.80 -4.96 -16.12
N LEU A 77 -5.95 -5.64 -16.14
CA LEU A 77 -6.12 -6.98 -16.70
C LEU A 77 -6.61 -6.97 -18.16
N GLU A 78 -7.11 -5.84 -18.66
CA GLU A 78 -7.78 -5.75 -19.97
C GLU A 78 -6.84 -5.39 -21.14
N GLY A 79 -5.57 -5.05 -20.86
CA GLY A 79 -4.54 -4.91 -21.89
C GLY A 79 -4.66 -3.62 -22.71
N ILE A 80 -3.52 -2.93 -22.85
CA ILE A 80 -3.31 -1.61 -23.48
C ILE A 80 -3.76 -0.46 -22.57
N GLU A 81 -2.97 -0.20 -21.52
CA GLU A 81 -3.13 0.85 -20.50
C GLU A 81 -3.06 2.31 -21.00
N GLY A 82 -3.27 2.55 -22.30
CA GLY A 82 -3.01 3.84 -22.93
C GLY A 82 -1.58 4.02 -23.44
N PHE A 83 -0.81 2.94 -23.58
CA PHE A 83 0.49 2.96 -24.23
C PHE A 83 0.33 3.02 -25.77
N GLY A 84 0.93 4.03 -26.41
CA GLY A 84 0.84 4.26 -27.86
C GLY A 84 2.10 3.90 -28.66
N GLY A 85 3.12 3.31 -28.01
CA GLY A 85 4.42 3.03 -28.63
C GLY A 85 4.52 1.66 -29.31
N PRO A 86 5.71 1.30 -29.83
CA PRO A 86 5.94 -0.01 -30.47
C PRO A 86 5.69 -1.18 -29.51
N GLN A 87 5.11 -2.26 -30.05
CA GLN A 87 4.79 -3.47 -29.27
C GLN A 87 6.01 -4.08 -28.57
N GLU A 88 7.18 -4.07 -29.22
CA GLU A 88 8.42 -4.57 -28.63
C GLU A 88 8.82 -3.79 -27.36
N THR A 89 8.63 -2.46 -27.35
CA THR A 89 8.88 -1.64 -26.16
C THR A 89 7.83 -1.87 -25.09
N TYR A 90 6.58 -2.09 -25.49
CA TYR A 90 5.51 -2.42 -24.56
C TYR A 90 5.80 -3.72 -23.81
N ASP A 91 6.12 -4.80 -24.52
CA ASP A 91 6.31 -6.13 -23.94
C ASP A 91 7.61 -6.25 -23.14
N ASN A 92 8.72 -5.67 -23.64
CA ASN A 92 10.04 -5.87 -23.03
C ASN A 92 10.45 -4.79 -22.02
N VAL A 93 9.77 -3.63 -22.01
CA VAL A 93 10.14 -2.50 -21.14
C VAL A 93 8.96 -2.07 -20.27
N PHE A 94 7.83 -1.72 -20.89
CA PHE A 94 6.69 -1.17 -20.15
C PHE A 94 6.08 -2.21 -19.19
N ILE A 95 5.74 -3.41 -19.68
CA ILE A 95 5.15 -4.47 -18.85
C ILE A 95 6.05 -4.84 -17.66
N PRO A 96 7.37 -5.07 -17.82
CA PRO A 96 8.26 -5.34 -16.68
C PRO A 96 8.29 -4.22 -15.64
N ILE A 97 8.33 -2.94 -16.07
CA ILE A 97 8.32 -1.79 -15.16
C ILE A 97 6.99 -1.73 -14.41
N LEU A 98 5.87 -1.84 -15.12
CA LEU A 98 4.52 -1.83 -14.55
C LEU A 98 4.33 -3.00 -13.57
N THR A 99 4.72 -4.21 -13.98
CA THR A 99 4.62 -5.40 -13.13
C THR A 99 5.43 -5.22 -11.85
N THR A 100 6.66 -4.72 -11.97
CA THR A 100 7.50 -4.38 -10.81
C THR A 100 6.83 -3.33 -9.93
N HIS A 101 6.27 -2.27 -10.51
CA HIS A 101 5.54 -1.25 -9.79
C HIS A 101 4.39 -1.85 -8.97
N LEU A 102 3.54 -2.67 -9.60
CA LEU A 102 2.39 -3.30 -8.96
C LEU A 102 2.81 -4.24 -7.82
N ILE A 103 3.86 -5.05 -8.02
CA ILE A 103 4.42 -5.90 -6.95
C ILE A 103 4.91 -5.04 -5.78
N LEU A 104 5.67 -3.98 -6.07
CA LEU A 104 6.19 -3.09 -5.04
C LEU A 104 5.07 -2.38 -4.28
N VAL A 105 4.03 -1.89 -4.97
CA VAL A 105 2.85 -1.26 -4.34
C VAL A 105 2.14 -2.26 -3.42
N CYS A 106 1.93 -3.51 -3.84
CA CYS A 106 1.34 -4.55 -3.01
C CYS A 106 2.17 -4.82 -1.74
N LEU A 107 3.49 -4.98 -1.88
CA LEU A 107 4.40 -5.17 -0.74
C LEU A 107 4.43 -3.93 0.17
N GLY A 108 4.45 -2.74 -0.43
CA GLY A 108 4.45 -1.46 0.24
C GLY A 108 3.19 -1.24 1.07
N LEU A 109 2.02 -1.61 0.57
CA LEU A 109 0.75 -1.52 1.30
C LEU A 109 0.71 -2.49 2.48
N ILE A 110 1.15 -3.74 2.28
CA ILE A 110 1.26 -4.74 3.37
C ILE A 110 2.18 -4.23 4.47
N LEU A 111 3.38 -3.79 4.11
CA LEU A 111 4.35 -3.24 5.05
C LEU A 111 3.84 -1.95 5.69
N ALA A 112 3.13 -1.10 4.96
CA ALA A 112 2.57 0.13 5.50
C ALA A 112 1.62 -0.16 6.68
N VAL A 113 0.62 -1.01 6.45
CA VAL A 113 -0.34 -1.40 7.49
C VAL A 113 0.38 -2.04 8.67
N TYR A 114 1.29 -2.97 8.40
CA TYR A 114 2.10 -3.62 9.42
C TYR A 114 2.89 -2.61 10.27
N MET A 115 3.59 -1.67 9.64
CA MET A 115 4.47 -0.70 10.29
C MET A 115 3.71 0.29 11.17
N ILE A 116 2.45 0.62 10.85
CA ILE A 116 1.59 1.44 11.71
C ILE A 116 1.42 0.72 13.07
N PHE A 117 0.89 -0.50 13.06
CA PHE A 117 0.67 -1.27 14.29
C PHE A 117 1.97 -1.53 15.05
N GLN A 118 3.03 -1.85 14.30
CA GLN A 118 4.34 -2.10 14.89
C GLN A 118 4.92 -0.84 15.55
N GLY A 119 4.74 0.33 14.94
CA GLY A 119 5.19 1.61 15.48
C GLY A 119 4.56 1.91 16.83
N PHE A 120 3.25 1.68 16.98
CA PHE A 120 2.57 1.83 18.27
C PHE A 120 2.99 0.80 19.31
N ARG A 121 3.19 -0.47 18.92
CA ARG A 121 3.61 -1.53 19.87
C ARG A 121 5.05 -1.39 20.34
N ALA A 122 5.93 -0.89 19.49
CA ALA A 122 7.36 -0.72 19.76
C ALA A 122 7.71 0.59 20.46
N CYS A 123 6.78 1.55 20.55
CA CYS A 123 7.00 2.84 21.20
C CYS A 123 6.20 2.95 22.49
N ASP A 124 6.83 3.55 23.51
CA ASP A 124 6.13 4.03 24.69
C ASP A 124 6.09 5.56 24.68
N LYS A 125 5.06 6.13 25.30
CA LYS A 125 4.97 7.57 25.52
C LYS A 125 5.54 7.88 26.89
N VAL A 126 6.76 8.43 26.92
CA VAL A 126 7.49 8.80 28.15
C VAL A 126 7.61 10.31 28.16
N ASP A 127 7.14 10.96 29.23
CA ASP A 127 7.14 12.43 29.38
C ASP A 127 6.49 13.18 28.19
N GLY A 128 5.43 12.60 27.63
CA GLY A 128 4.74 13.16 26.47
C GLY A 128 5.37 12.86 25.11
N GLU A 129 6.55 12.26 25.09
CA GLU A 129 7.29 11.93 23.87
C GLU A 129 7.23 10.45 23.48
N TYR A 130 7.10 10.17 22.19
CA TYR A 130 7.20 8.81 21.68
C TYR A 130 8.66 8.39 21.59
N ARG A 131 9.01 7.32 22.30
CA ARG A 131 10.35 6.73 22.31
C ARG A 131 10.27 5.24 21.99
N LEU A 132 11.10 4.80 21.04
CA LEU A 132 11.26 3.39 20.71
C LEU A 132 11.91 2.67 21.89
N GLN A 133 11.30 1.56 22.32
CA GLN A 133 11.79 0.76 23.43
C GLN A 133 12.35 -0.56 22.91
N SER A 134 13.56 -0.90 23.35
CA SER A 134 14.14 -2.22 23.08
C SER A 134 13.54 -3.21 24.05
N ARG A 135 12.61 -4.02 23.56
CA ARG A 135 11.96 -5.11 24.30
C ARG A 135 11.47 -6.16 23.32
N GLU A 136 11.34 -7.39 23.81
CA GLU A 136 10.75 -8.46 23.02
C GLU A 136 9.26 -8.19 22.76
N LEU A 137 8.87 -8.16 21.48
CA LEU A 137 7.47 -8.04 21.07
C LEU A 137 6.95 -9.41 20.64
N LYS A 138 6.41 -10.17 21.59
CA LYS A 138 5.78 -11.47 21.35
C LYS A 138 4.27 -11.35 21.22
N ILE A 139 3.69 -12.08 20.27
CA ILE A 139 2.26 -12.28 20.15
C ILE A 139 1.81 -13.28 21.23
N ASN A 140 0.73 -12.93 21.94
CA ASN A 140 0.03 -13.89 22.78
C ASN A 140 -0.67 -14.97 21.91
N PRO A 141 -0.34 -16.27 22.05
CA PRO A 141 -0.92 -17.34 21.25
C PRO A 141 -2.46 -17.43 21.35
N LYS A 142 -3.04 -17.13 22.52
CA LYS A 142 -4.49 -17.13 22.72
C LYS A 142 -5.15 -16.01 21.92
N SER A 143 -4.62 -14.79 22.03
CA SER A 143 -5.11 -13.63 21.26
C SER A 143 -4.97 -13.87 19.76
N PHE A 144 -3.85 -14.42 19.30
CA PHE A 144 -3.65 -14.78 17.90
C PHE A 144 -4.72 -15.76 17.39
N LYS A 145 -4.92 -16.87 18.12
CA LYS A 145 -5.93 -17.87 17.75
C LYS A 145 -7.32 -17.24 17.72
N SER A 146 -7.66 -16.42 18.72
CA SER A 146 -8.94 -15.68 18.76
C SER A 146 -9.11 -14.80 17.54
N VAL A 147 -8.12 -13.95 17.22
CA VAL A 147 -8.19 -13.04 16.07
C VAL A 147 -8.35 -13.80 14.75
N MET A 148 -7.60 -14.89 14.55
CA MET A 148 -7.71 -15.72 13.35
C MET A 148 -9.08 -16.41 13.24
N MET A 149 -9.62 -16.92 14.36
CA MET A 149 -10.96 -17.51 14.39
C MET A 149 -12.06 -16.46 14.14
N THR A 150 -11.94 -15.27 14.73
CA THR A 150 -12.86 -14.16 14.47
C THR A 150 -12.82 -13.75 13.00
N LEU A 151 -11.63 -13.64 12.41
CA LEU A 151 -11.47 -13.29 11.00
C LEU A 151 -12.11 -14.36 10.08
N ALA A 152 -11.88 -15.64 10.37
CA ALA A 152 -12.49 -16.75 9.64
C ALA A 152 -14.02 -16.78 9.80
N GLY A 153 -14.53 -16.50 11.01
CA GLY A 153 -15.96 -16.40 11.29
C GLY A 153 -16.62 -15.24 10.54
N LEU A 154 -16.00 -14.06 10.55
CA LEU A 154 -16.47 -12.88 9.80
C LEU A 154 -16.49 -13.15 8.29
N TRP A 155 -15.45 -13.81 7.77
CA TRP A 155 -15.43 -14.23 6.37
C TRP A 155 -16.57 -15.20 6.06
N ALA A 156 -16.77 -16.24 6.89
CA ALA A 156 -17.81 -17.24 6.69
C ALA A 156 -19.22 -16.61 6.71
N VAL A 157 -19.50 -15.74 7.69
CA VAL A 157 -20.76 -14.98 7.75
C VAL A 157 -20.95 -14.12 6.51
N ASN A 158 -19.90 -13.41 6.07
CA ASN A 158 -19.95 -12.63 4.84
C ASN A 158 -20.24 -13.49 3.60
N GLN A 159 -19.63 -14.68 3.47
CA GLN A 159 -19.92 -15.61 2.37
C GLN A 159 -21.35 -16.14 2.39
N LEU A 160 -21.88 -16.46 3.58
CA LEU A 160 -23.28 -16.86 3.72
C LEU A 160 -24.23 -15.75 3.28
N ILE A 161 -23.98 -14.50 3.69
CA ILE A 161 -24.79 -13.35 3.27
C ILE A 161 -24.70 -13.13 1.75
N LEU A 162 -23.50 -13.20 1.18
CA LEU A 162 -23.32 -13.03 -0.27
C LEU A 162 -24.06 -14.10 -1.07
N THR A 163 -24.05 -15.35 -0.60
CA THR A 163 -24.63 -16.50 -1.30
C THR A 163 -26.14 -16.57 -1.13
N PHE A 164 -26.63 -16.49 0.11
CA PHE A 164 -28.02 -16.78 0.45
C PHE A 164 -28.94 -15.56 0.55
N VAL A 165 -28.39 -14.37 0.82
CA VAL A 165 -29.19 -13.13 0.97
C VAL A 165 -29.04 -12.24 -0.26
N ARG A 166 -27.81 -12.03 -0.73
CA ARG A 166 -27.52 -11.09 -1.83
C ARG A 166 -27.42 -11.76 -3.20
N HIS A 167 -27.45 -13.09 -3.26
CA HIS A 167 -27.33 -13.91 -4.47
C HIS A 167 -26.24 -13.40 -5.43
N LYS A 168 -25.06 -13.08 -4.87
CA LYS A 168 -23.93 -12.56 -5.65
C LYS A 168 -23.18 -13.69 -6.36
N SER A 169 -22.47 -13.31 -7.44
CA SER A 169 -21.68 -14.24 -8.23
C SER A 169 -20.53 -14.85 -7.44
N PHE A 170 -20.06 -16.03 -7.86
CA PHE A 170 -18.87 -16.67 -7.31
C PHE A 170 -17.64 -15.75 -7.32
N ALA A 171 -17.47 -14.94 -8.38
CA ALA A 171 -16.39 -13.98 -8.49
C ALA A 171 -16.39 -12.94 -7.34
N ALA A 172 -17.58 -12.48 -6.92
CA ALA A 172 -17.69 -11.59 -5.77
C ALA A 172 -17.28 -12.31 -4.47
N GLY A 173 -17.69 -13.57 -4.30
CA GLY A 173 -17.26 -14.41 -3.18
C GLY A 173 -15.74 -14.60 -3.13
N LEU A 174 -15.12 -14.90 -4.28
CA LEU A 174 -13.67 -15.06 -4.43
C LEU A 174 -12.92 -13.77 -4.09
N ALA A 175 -13.39 -12.61 -4.56
CA ALA A 175 -12.79 -11.32 -4.23
C ALA A 175 -12.75 -11.07 -2.71
N TRP A 176 -13.84 -11.37 -2.00
CA TRP A 176 -13.87 -11.28 -0.54
C TRP A 176 -12.96 -12.30 0.14
N ALA A 177 -12.86 -13.52 -0.39
CA ALA A 177 -11.91 -14.51 0.11
C ALA A 177 -10.46 -14.04 0.00
N LEU A 178 -10.10 -13.39 -1.12
CA LEU A 178 -8.78 -12.79 -1.29
C LEU A 178 -8.52 -11.65 -0.29
N ILE A 179 -9.50 -10.77 -0.05
CA ILE A 179 -9.37 -9.68 0.93
C ILE A 179 -9.10 -10.23 2.34
N PHE A 180 -9.96 -11.15 2.81
CA PHE A 180 -9.78 -11.76 4.13
C PHE A 180 -8.49 -12.58 4.20
N GLY A 181 -8.12 -13.27 3.12
CA GLY A 181 -6.89 -14.03 3.00
C GLY A 181 -5.64 -13.15 3.12
N VAL A 182 -5.63 -11.97 2.49
CA VAL A 182 -4.52 -11.00 2.63
C VAL A 182 -4.43 -10.50 4.07
N ILE A 183 -5.56 -10.15 4.71
CA ILE A 183 -5.55 -9.72 6.12
C ILE A 183 -5.00 -10.83 7.02
N ALA A 184 -5.46 -12.06 6.82
CA ALA A 184 -5.00 -13.24 7.55
C ALA A 184 -3.49 -13.46 7.35
N LEU A 185 -3.00 -13.32 6.12
CA LEU A 185 -1.59 -13.42 5.78
C LEU A 185 -0.76 -12.37 6.50
N VAL A 186 -1.20 -11.09 6.53
CA VAL A 186 -0.47 -10.02 7.24
C VAL A 186 -0.38 -10.30 8.74
N ILE A 187 -1.46 -10.79 9.36
CA ILE A 187 -1.47 -11.18 10.78
C ILE A 187 -0.55 -12.38 11.01
N TYR A 188 -0.56 -13.35 10.10
CA TYR A 188 0.31 -14.52 10.17
C TYR A 188 1.80 -14.15 10.00
N LEU A 189 2.12 -13.21 9.11
CA LEU A 189 3.49 -12.72 8.91
C LEU A 189 4.09 -12.18 10.20
N GLU A 190 3.31 -11.53 11.08
CA GLU A 190 3.81 -11.08 12.39
C GLU A 190 4.39 -12.24 13.22
N ARG A 191 3.82 -13.47 13.13
CA ARG A 191 4.39 -14.66 13.81
C ARG A 191 5.72 -15.11 13.24
N ILE A 192 5.94 -14.91 11.95
CA ILE A 192 7.23 -15.25 11.33
C ILE A 192 8.25 -14.18 11.70
N ILE A 193 7.87 -12.92 11.56
CA ILE A 193 8.75 -11.77 11.79
C ILE A 193 9.15 -11.69 13.27
N GLU A 194 8.25 -11.93 14.22
CA GLU A 194 8.61 -11.90 15.65
C GLU A 194 9.66 -12.96 16.02
N LYS A 195 9.67 -14.12 15.35
CA LYS A 195 10.67 -15.17 15.58
C LYS A 195 12.03 -14.76 15.02
N ALA A 196 12.04 -14.14 13.83
CA ALA A 196 13.27 -13.69 13.18
C ALA A 196 13.85 -12.41 13.82
N LEU A 197 12.98 -11.51 14.30
CA LEU A 197 13.29 -10.19 14.83
C LEU A 197 12.48 -9.93 16.11
N PRO A 198 12.86 -10.55 17.25
CA PRO A 198 12.09 -10.46 18.49
C PRO A 198 12.12 -9.07 19.13
N ASP A 199 13.24 -8.34 19.01
CA ASP A 199 13.36 -6.98 19.53
C ASP A 199 12.57 -5.97 18.70
N GLY A 200 11.59 -5.31 19.34
CA GLY A 200 10.66 -4.41 18.67
C GLY A 200 11.32 -3.19 18.04
N ALA A 201 12.33 -2.60 18.70
CA ALA A 201 13.03 -1.43 18.21
C ALA A 201 13.88 -1.77 16.97
N ARG A 202 14.66 -2.85 17.01
CA ARG A 202 15.45 -3.36 15.88
C ARG A 202 14.55 -3.74 14.72
N ARG A 203 13.46 -4.46 14.99
CA ARG A 203 12.46 -4.82 13.98
C ARG A 203 11.90 -3.57 13.30
N HIS A 204 11.52 -2.55 14.06
CA HIS A 204 10.91 -1.33 13.52
C HIS A 204 11.91 -0.54 12.67
N ARG A 205 13.16 -0.42 13.12
CA ARG A 205 14.22 0.27 12.35
C ARG A 205 14.54 -0.47 11.05
N LEU A 206 14.66 -1.80 11.10
CA LEU A 206 15.00 -2.61 9.94
C LEU A 206 13.88 -2.57 8.90
N LEU A 207 12.66 -2.94 9.31
CA LEU A 207 11.50 -2.96 8.41
C LEU A 207 11.16 -1.56 7.94
N GLY A 208 11.22 -0.55 8.80
CA GLY A 208 11.02 0.85 8.41
C GLY A 208 12.00 1.30 7.33
N ARG A 209 13.29 0.96 7.44
CA ARG A 209 14.27 1.25 6.38
C ARG A 209 13.94 0.52 5.08
N THR A 210 13.57 -0.75 5.14
CA THR A 210 13.17 -1.53 3.96
C THR A 210 11.94 -0.92 3.28
N THR A 211 10.92 -0.56 4.06
CA THR A 211 9.71 0.11 3.57
C THR A 211 10.04 1.43 2.87
N MET A 212 10.98 2.22 3.41
CA MET A 212 11.41 3.46 2.77
C MET A 212 12.10 3.25 1.42
N VAL A 213 12.92 2.20 1.29
CA VAL A 213 13.55 1.84 0.00
C VAL A 213 12.47 1.41 -1.00
N ILE A 214 11.50 0.61 -0.56
CA ILE A 214 10.36 0.20 -1.40
C ILE A 214 9.56 1.42 -1.87
N PHE A 215 9.23 2.37 -1.00
CA PHE A 215 8.52 3.59 -1.38
C PHE A 215 9.30 4.45 -2.38
N ALA A 216 10.62 4.56 -2.23
CA ALA A 216 11.46 5.25 -3.22
C ALA A 216 11.42 4.54 -4.59
N MET A 217 11.49 3.20 -4.61
CA MET A 217 11.37 2.42 -5.85
C MET A 217 9.97 2.50 -6.47
N ILE A 218 8.92 2.57 -5.66
CA ILE A 218 7.54 2.81 -6.12
C ILE A 218 7.45 4.16 -6.82
N LEU A 219 8.02 5.22 -6.25
CA LEU A 219 8.02 6.53 -6.90
C LEU A 219 8.80 6.50 -8.22
N ALA A 220 9.96 5.86 -8.25
CA ALA A 220 10.77 5.75 -9.46
C ALA A 220 10.02 5.00 -10.58
N THR A 221 9.47 3.82 -10.26
CA THR A 221 8.68 3.04 -11.22
C THR A 221 7.38 3.74 -11.61
N SER A 222 6.70 4.43 -10.69
CA SER A 222 5.53 5.27 -11.00
C SER A 222 5.86 6.42 -11.94
N THR A 223 7.05 7.01 -11.79
CA THR A 223 7.51 8.08 -12.67
C THR A 223 7.76 7.53 -14.07
N LEU A 224 8.42 6.38 -14.16
CA LEU A 224 8.65 5.71 -15.44
C LEU A 224 7.34 5.33 -16.15
N THR A 225 6.38 4.72 -15.44
CA THR A 225 5.07 4.38 -16.03
C THR A 225 4.32 5.64 -16.48
N TYR A 226 4.32 6.69 -15.67
CA TYR A 226 3.68 7.97 -16.01
C TYR A 226 4.30 8.61 -17.26
N LEU A 227 5.65 8.68 -17.33
CA LEU A 227 6.35 9.22 -18.49
C LEU A 227 6.10 8.40 -19.75
N MET A 228 6.15 7.06 -19.65
CA MET A 228 5.90 6.18 -20.78
C MET A 228 4.49 6.34 -21.34
N LEU A 229 3.47 6.43 -20.46
CA LEU A 229 2.07 6.52 -20.88
C LEU A 229 1.66 7.90 -21.40
N TYR A 230 2.21 8.99 -20.85
CA TYR A 230 1.65 10.33 -21.07
C TYR A 230 2.61 11.34 -21.70
N VAL A 231 3.90 10.99 -21.83
CA VAL A 231 4.93 11.89 -22.38
C VAL A 231 5.67 11.27 -23.55
N ILE A 232 6.19 10.04 -23.41
CA ILE A 232 7.06 9.40 -24.40
C ILE A 232 6.24 8.64 -25.45
N TYR A 233 5.28 7.83 -25.00
CA TYR A 233 4.44 7.01 -25.88
C TYR A 233 2.95 7.24 -25.60
N PRO A 234 2.46 8.48 -25.71
CA PRO A 234 1.05 8.76 -25.54
C PRO A 234 0.22 8.07 -26.60
N LYS A 235 -0.90 7.46 -26.20
CA LYS A 235 -1.91 7.00 -27.14
C LYS A 235 -2.60 8.22 -27.78
N ALA A 236 -2.59 8.26 -29.11
CA ALA A 236 -3.28 9.27 -29.90
C ALA A 236 -4.81 9.16 -29.78
#